data_AF-A0A7C7UFN6-F1
#
_entry.id   AF-A0A7C7UFN6-F1
#
_cell.length_a   1.000
_cell.length_b   1.000
_cell.length_c   1.000
_cell.angle_alpha   90.00
_cell.angle_beta   90.00
_cell.angle_gamma   90.00
#
_symmetry.space_group_name_H-M   'P 1'
#
loop_
_entity.id
_entity.type
_entity.pdbx_description
1 polymer ?
#
loop_
_entity_poly.entity_id
_entity_poly.type
_entity_poly.pdbx_seq_one_letter_code
_entity_poly.pdbx_strand_id
1 'polypeptide(L)' 'MAATGTGAGTVPVLVLKEGTGRTRGKTAQRNNIMAAKIIGEVLRSTLGPRGMDKMLVDSLGDVTVTNGGATILK' A
#
# COMPACT_ATOMS: atom_id res chain seq x y z
N MET A 1 47.23 21.12 -32.15
CA MET A 1 46.13 21.79 -31.43
C MET A 1 44.95 20.81 -31.38
N ALA A 2 44.90 19.71 -30.61
CA ALA A 2 45.09 19.47 -29.17
C ALA A 2 44.13 20.36 -28.32
N ALA A 3 43.08 19.88 -27.65
CA ALA A 3 42.80 18.53 -27.13
C ALA A 3 41.33 18.08 -27.26
N THR A 4 41.18 16.79 -27.55
CA THR A 4 40.02 15.89 -27.46
C THR A 4 39.65 15.60 -26.00
N GLY A 5 38.35 15.40 -25.73
CA GLY A 5 37.83 14.95 -24.42
C GLY A 5 36.43 14.33 -24.55
N THR A 6 36.42 13.01 -24.66
CA THR A 6 35.35 12.02 -24.85
C THR A 6 34.24 12.05 -23.77
N GLY A 7 32.97 11.81 -24.15
CA GLY A 7 31.90 11.46 -23.20
C GLY A 7 30.54 11.25 -23.87
N ALA A 8 30.12 9.99 -24.00
CA ALA A 8 28.90 9.53 -24.65
C ALA A 8 27.62 10.25 -24.14
N GLY A 9 26.65 10.43 -25.06
CA GLY A 9 25.36 11.07 -24.79
C GLY A 9 24.65 10.53 -23.56
N THR A 10 24.59 11.35 -22.51
CA THR A 10 23.80 11.11 -21.31
C THR A 10 22.36 11.53 -21.58
N VAL A 11 21.62 10.69 -22.31
CA VAL A 11 20.16 10.73 -22.22
C VAL A 11 19.81 10.56 -20.74
N PRO A 12 19.07 11.48 -20.10
CA PRO A 12 18.69 11.33 -18.71
C PRO A 12 17.81 10.08 -18.58
N VAL A 13 18.36 9.04 -17.97
CA VAL A 13 17.63 7.80 -17.71
C VAL A 13 16.67 8.06 -16.56
N LEU A 14 15.41 8.38 -16.87
CA LEU A 14 14.32 8.35 -15.90
C LEU A 14 14.10 6.89 -15.45
N VAL A 15 14.70 6.51 -14.32
CA VAL A 15 14.50 5.18 -13.71
C VAL A 15 13.08 5.02 -13.15
N LEU A 16 12.42 6.14 -12.85
CA LEU A 16 11.11 6.21 -12.21
C LEU A 16 10.28 7.27 -12.95
N LYS A 17 9.01 6.95 -13.25
CA LYS A 17 8.07 7.89 -13.88
C LYS A 17 7.85 9.09 -12.96
N GLU A 18 7.71 10.29 -13.52
CA GLU A 18 7.39 11.50 -12.75
C GLU A 18 6.18 11.25 -11.85
N GLY A 19 6.31 11.60 -10.56
CA GLY A 19 5.32 11.32 -9.52
C GLY A 19 5.46 9.98 -8.78
N THR A 20 6.41 9.11 -9.15
CA THR A 20 6.64 7.84 -8.43
C THR A 20 7.63 8.01 -7.27
N GLY A 21 7.12 7.95 -6.04
CA GLY A 21 7.93 7.85 -4.82
C GLY A 21 8.26 6.40 -4.50
N ARG A 22 9.53 6.10 -4.17
CA ARG A 22 9.93 4.75 -3.75
C ARG A 22 10.53 4.75 -2.35
N THR A 23 9.81 4.18 -1.41
CA THR A 23 10.30 3.93 -0.06
C THR A 23 11.11 2.63 -0.05
N ARG A 24 12.32 2.64 0.54
CA ARG A 24 13.20 1.46 0.64
C ARG A 24 13.69 1.23 2.07
N GLY A 25 14.17 0.02 2.34
CA GLY A 25 14.82 -0.32 3.61
C GLY A 25 13.86 -0.42 4.79
N LYS A 26 14.37 -0.11 5.99
CA LYS A 26 13.65 -0.31 7.27
C LYS A 26 12.32 0.45 7.36
N THR A 27 12.23 1.63 6.75
CA THR A 27 11.00 2.43 6.76
C THR A 27 9.88 1.74 5.97
N ALA A 28 10.19 1.19 4.79
CA ALA A 28 9.23 0.41 4.02
C ALA A 28 8.76 -0.84 4.79
N GLN A 29 9.70 -1.54 5.44
CA GLN A 29 9.37 -2.71 6.27
C GLN A 29 8.45 -2.37 7.43
N ARG A 30 8.74 -1.28 8.16
CA ARG A 30 7.89 -0.82 9.28
C ARG A 30 6.49 -0.45 8.80
N ASN A 31 6.37 0.25 7.68
CA ASN A 31 5.08 0.63 7.11
C ASN A 31 4.26 -0.61 6.72
N ASN A 32 4.89 -1.61 6.10
CA ASN A 32 4.22 -2.85 5.73
C ASN A 32 3.72 -3.64 6.96
N ILE A 33 4.55 -3.72 8.02
CA ILE A 33 4.15 -4.38 9.28
C ILE A 33 2.99 -3.63 9.93
N MET A 34 3.04 -2.31 9.95
CA MET A 34 1.97 -1.48 10.52
C MET A 34 0.65 -1.67 9.75
N ALA A 35 0.69 -1.65 8.41
CA ALA A 35 -0.47 -1.90 7.58
C ALA A 35 -1.10 -3.28 7.88
N ALA A 36 -0.26 -4.33 7.95
CA ALA A 36 -0.73 -5.68 8.26
C ALA A 36 -1.35 -5.77 9.67
N LYS A 37 -0.78 -5.08 10.66
CA LYS A 37 -1.33 -5.03 12.02
C LYS A 37 -2.71 -4.37 12.05
N ILE A 38 -2.86 -3.22 11.39
CA ILE A 38 -4.14 -2.49 11.33
C ILE A 38 -5.22 -3.37 10.71
N ILE A 39 -4.90 -4.04 9.60
CA ILE A 39 -5.82 -4.99 8.96
C ILE A 39 -6.21 -6.12 9.94
N GLY A 40 -5.22 -6.68 10.64
CA GLY A 40 -5.46 -7.72 11.64
C GLY A 40 -6.36 -7.25 12.79
N GLU A 41 -6.17 -6.02 13.27
CA GLU A 41 -6.99 -5.44 14.34
C GLU A 41 -8.45 -5.24 13.92
N VAL A 42 -8.69 -4.79 12.69
CA VAL A 42 -10.05 -4.63 12.14
C VAL A 42 -10.79 -5.97 12.09
N LEU A 43 -10.10 -7.02 11.64
CA LEU A 43 -10.65 -8.37 11.49
C LEU A 43 -10.72 -9.16 12.80
N ARG A 44 -9.92 -8.80 13.82
CA ARG A 44 -9.81 -9.59 15.05
C ARG A 44 -11.15 -9.85 15.73
N SER A 45 -12.06 -8.88 15.73
CA SER A 45 -13.36 -9.05 16.38
C SER A 45 -14.35 -9.88 15.58
N THR A 46 -14.09 -10.15 14.30
CA THR A 46 -14.98 -10.90 13.41
C THR A 46 -14.69 -12.41 13.46
N LEU A 47 -13.66 -12.82 14.21
CA LEU A 47 -13.23 -14.22 14.28
C LEU A 47 -14.04 -15.04 15.29
N GLY A 48 -14.54 -16.19 14.84
CA GLY A 48 -15.17 -17.21 15.68
C GLY A 48 -16.71 -17.16 15.69
N PRO A 49 -17.36 -18.10 16.42
CA PRO A 49 -18.82 -18.24 16.42
C PRO A 49 -19.56 -17.08 17.09
N ARG A 50 -18.84 -16.23 17.82
CA ARG A 50 -19.34 -14.96 18.40
C ARG A 50 -18.62 -13.74 17.80
N GLY A 51 -18.14 -13.87 16.56
CA GLY A 51 -17.55 -12.75 15.82
C GLY A 51 -18.58 -11.62 15.67
N MET A 52 -18.14 -10.39 15.89
CA MET A 52 -18.95 -9.18 15.74
C MET A 52 -19.07 -8.82 14.27
N ASP A 53 -20.28 -8.46 13.85
CA ASP A 53 -20.51 -7.87 12.54
C ASP A 53 -19.80 -6.52 12.41
N LYS A 54 -19.37 -6.22 11.19
CA LYS A 54 -18.89 -4.91 10.79
C LYS A 54 -19.93 -4.27 9.88
N MET A 55 -20.28 -3.03 10.22
CA MET A 55 -21.06 -2.16 9.34
C MET A 55 -20.07 -1.34 8.50
N LEU A 56 -20.06 -1.60 7.20
CA LEU A 56 -19.27 -0.89 6.21
C LEU A 56 -20.18 0.12 5.52
N VAL A 57 -19.71 1.35 5.40
CA VAL A 57 -20.44 2.44 4.73
C VAL A 57 -19.55 2.96 3.61
N ASP A 58 -20.02 2.86 2.37
CA ASP A 58 -19.32 3.44 1.22
C ASP A 58 -19.54 4.96 1.16
N SER A 59 -18.67 5.63 0.40
CA SER A 59 -18.75 7.03 0.01
C SER A 59 -20.09 7.45 -0.60
N LEU A 60 -20.79 6.53 -1.27
CA LEU A 60 -22.14 6.76 -1.84
C LEU A 60 -23.27 6.53 -0.82
N GLY A 61 -22.96 6.10 0.41
CA GLY A 61 -23.92 5.86 1.48
C GLY A 61 -24.47 4.44 1.54
N ASP A 62 -24.02 3.54 0.67
CA ASP A 62 -24.40 2.13 0.71
C ASP A 62 -23.85 1.45 1.97
N VAL A 63 -24.72 0.70 2.66
CA VAL A 63 -24.39 0.04 3.93
C VAL A 63 -24.35 -1.47 3.73
N THR A 64 -23.21 -2.09 4.05
CA THR A 64 -23.03 -3.55 4.07
C THR A 64 -22.67 -4.01 5.47
N VAL A 65 -23.48 -4.90 6.05
CA VAL A 65 -23.20 -5.51 7.35
C VAL A 65 -22.69 -6.94 7.16
N THR A 66 -21.49 -7.23 7.65
CA THR A 66 -20.87 -8.56 7.47
C THR A 66 -19.84 -8.90 8.55
N ASN A 67 -19.75 -10.19 8.88
CA ASN A 67 -18.70 -10.79 9.71
C ASN A 67 -17.59 -11.47 8.86
N GLY A 68 -17.78 -11.53 7.54
CA GLY A 68 -16.86 -12.20 6.63
C GLY A 68 -15.62 -11.36 6.37
N GLY A 69 -14.46 -11.81 6.85
CA GLY A 69 -13.19 -11.08 6.64
C GLY A 69 -12.86 -10.82 5.17
N ALA A 70 -13.14 -11.79 4.29
CA ALA A 70 -12.94 -11.60 2.84
C ALA A 70 -13.86 -10.51 2.25
N THR A 71 -15.07 -10.35 2.77
CA THR A 71 -16.01 -9.32 2.34
C THR A 71 -15.61 -7.95 2.87
N ILE A 72 -15.02 -7.89 4.07
CA ILE A 72 -14.53 -6.64 4.68
C ILE A 72 -13.31 -6.07 3.92
N LEU A 73 -12.49 -6.94 3.33
CA LEU A 73 -11.30 -6.54 2.58
C LEU A 73 -11.55 -6.27 1.09
N LYS A 74 -12.78 -6.46 0.63
CA LYS A 74 -13.16 -6.29 -0.77
C LYS A 74 -13.56 -4.85 -1.05
#